data_AF-Q7AQ20-F1
#
_entry.id   AF-Q7AQ20-F1
#
_cell.length_a   1.000
_cell.length_b   1.000
_cell.length_c   1.000
_cell.angle_alpha   90.00
_cell.angle_beta   90.00
_cell.angle_gamma   90.00
#
_symmetry.space_group_name_H-M   'P 1'
#
loop_
_entity.id
_entity.type
_entity.pdbx_description
1 polymer ?
#
loop_
_entity_poly.entity_id
_entity_poly.type
_entity_poly.pdbx_seq_one_letter_code
_entity_poly.pdbx_strand_id
1 'polypeptide(L)'
;MSAFLPPFPGIDDVRALANRVNTARHHGIPNGCVLEVNLRSLPPETTSFDPFTIITRGGRPMALREAVAAIHRAAADPRVAGMIARVQLGASPPAAVQELREAVATFSAVKPSLAWAETYPGTLSYYLASAFGEVWMQPSGSVGLVGFASNATFLRDVLAKVGIEAQFVARGEYKSAANLFTEGGFTDAHREAVSRMLESLQGQVWQGIAESRRIDPAALNPLADRAPLLRDDAVASGLVDRIGFRDEAYARIAELVGAESITPNSSEPQARTEANDGLPRLYLSRYASAGRSRLMPPMPLIPGRRSKPTVVVVTLEGPIVNGRGGPQFLPFGISTGGGDTIAAALREVAADDSVSAIVLRVNSPGGSVTASETIWREVKRARDRGKPVVVSMGAVAASGGYYVSVGADEIVANPGTITGSIGVITGKLVIRDLKGRLGVGSDTVRTNANADAWSANVPFTPEQHTHREAEADLCYADFLERVAEGRGMTTDAVDDVARGRIWTGADALERGLVDELGGLVTAVRRAKVLAGLDADVDVRIVSYPGSSLLDMVRPRASSQPGAASLPDAVATLLGRSVAGILEQVEQALSGVRVLWLGEYRF
;
A
#
# COMPACT_ATOMS: atom_id res chain seq x y z
N MET A 1 20.59 -51.31 46.96
CA MET A 1 19.31 -50.57 47.08
C MET A 1 19.60 -49.14 47.49
N SER A 2 20.13 -48.32 46.58
CA SER A 2 20.28 -46.87 46.79
C SER A 2 20.05 -46.22 45.43
N ALA A 3 19.00 -45.40 45.41
CA ALA A 3 18.15 -45.17 44.26
C ALA A 3 18.66 -44.09 43.32
N PHE A 4 18.28 -44.26 42.05
CA PHE A 4 18.20 -43.26 41.00
C PHE A 4 17.54 -41.97 41.52
N LEU A 5 18.34 -40.96 41.85
CA LEU A 5 17.92 -39.57 41.86
C LEU A 5 18.43 -38.93 40.56
N PRO A 6 17.58 -38.26 39.76
CA PRO A 6 18.08 -37.49 38.64
C PRO A 6 19.04 -36.41 39.16
N PRO A 7 20.16 -36.12 38.46
CA PRO A 7 21.08 -35.08 38.89
C PRO A 7 20.34 -33.75 39.02
N PHE A 8 20.68 -32.96 40.05
CA PHE A 8 20.15 -31.61 40.20
C PHE A 8 20.43 -30.81 38.91
N PRO A 9 19.44 -30.09 38.36
CA PRO A 9 19.62 -29.33 37.14
C PRO A 9 20.79 -28.35 37.30
N GLY A 10 21.69 -28.33 36.31
CA GLY A 10 22.83 -27.42 36.31
C GLY A 10 22.37 -25.96 36.17
N ILE A 11 23.29 -25.01 36.40
CA ILE A 11 23.00 -23.56 36.22
C ILE A 11 22.46 -23.28 34.81
N ASP A 12 22.96 -24.00 33.80
CA ASP A 12 22.54 -23.86 32.41
C ASP A 12 21.11 -24.36 32.18
N ASP A 13 20.71 -25.46 32.83
CA ASP A 13 19.33 -25.99 32.77
C ASP A 13 18.34 -25.00 33.41
N VAL A 14 18.72 -24.38 34.53
CA VAL A 14 17.92 -23.36 35.21
C VAL A 14 17.78 -22.11 34.32
N ARG A 15 18.86 -21.67 33.69
CA ARG A 15 18.85 -20.53 32.75
C ARG A 15 18.00 -20.82 31.51
N ALA A 16 18.12 -22.02 30.94
CA ALA A 16 17.32 -22.46 29.80
C ALA A 16 15.82 -22.54 30.14
N LEU A 17 15.47 -23.07 31.32
CA LEU A 17 14.09 -23.10 31.80
C LEU A 17 13.54 -21.69 32.04
N ALA A 18 14.32 -20.80 32.68
CA ALA A 18 13.94 -19.42 32.90
C ALA A 18 13.68 -18.68 31.57
N ASN A 19 14.54 -18.87 30.57
CA ASN A 19 14.37 -18.31 29.22
C ASN A 19 13.12 -18.85 28.52
N ARG A 20 12.82 -20.16 28.63
CA ARG A 20 11.58 -20.75 28.09
C ARG A 20 10.34 -20.20 28.75
N VAL A 21 10.33 -20.12 30.09
CA VAL A 21 9.21 -19.54 30.85
C VAL A 21 9.02 -18.08 30.48
N ASN A 22 10.11 -17.32 30.35
CA ASN A 22 10.02 -15.91 29.98
C ASN A 22 9.51 -15.72 28.54
N THR A 23 10.01 -16.53 27.60
CA THR A 23 9.53 -16.55 26.21
C THR A 23 8.04 -16.86 26.15
N ALA A 24 7.56 -17.84 26.94
CA ALA A 24 6.13 -18.17 27.02
C ALA A 24 5.30 -17.01 27.60
N ARG A 25 5.78 -16.34 28.65
CA ARG A 25 5.14 -15.14 29.23
C ARG A 25 5.07 -13.99 28.23
N HIS A 26 6.04 -13.92 27.33
CA HIS A 26 6.17 -12.88 26.33
C HIS A 26 5.66 -13.29 24.94
N HIS A 27 4.65 -14.17 24.91
CA HIS A 27 3.95 -14.59 23.69
C HIS A 27 4.86 -15.17 22.60
N GLY A 28 5.95 -15.82 23.00
CA GLY A 28 6.90 -16.46 22.09
C GLY A 28 8.06 -15.56 21.64
N ILE A 29 8.24 -14.36 22.21
CA ILE A 29 9.39 -13.49 21.92
C ILE A 29 10.53 -13.81 22.90
N PRO A 30 11.65 -14.39 22.44
CA PRO A 30 12.79 -14.68 23.30
C PRO A 30 13.53 -13.38 23.71
N ASN A 31 14.18 -13.40 24.87
CA ASN A 31 15.07 -12.31 25.27
C ASN A 31 16.31 -12.25 24.37
N GLY A 32 16.71 -11.04 23.97
CA GLY A 32 17.89 -10.80 23.15
C GLY A 32 17.75 -11.28 21.70
N CYS A 33 16.55 -11.59 21.21
CA CYS A 33 16.39 -12.10 19.85
C CYS A 33 16.86 -11.10 18.79
N VAL A 34 17.38 -11.62 17.67
CA VAL A 34 17.66 -10.83 16.47
C VAL A 34 16.52 -11.04 15.48
N LEU A 35 15.92 -9.95 15.02
CA LEU A 35 14.84 -10.03 14.04
C LEU A 35 15.38 -10.36 12.66
N GLU A 36 14.75 -11.33 12.00
CA GLU A 36 15.06 -11.68 10.62
C GLU A 36 13.93 -11.22 9.68
N VAL A 37 14.29 -10.45 8.66
CA VAL A 37 13.37 -9.94 7.64
C VAL A 37 13.78 -10.46 6.26
N ASN A 38 12.84 -11.04 5.53
CA ASN A 38 13.09 -11.47 4.15
C ASN A 38 12.29 -10.59 3.19
N LEU A 39 12.99 -9.68 2.51
CA LEU A 39 12.42 -8.64 1.65
C LEU A 39 12.75 -8.94 0.18
N ARG A 40 12.26 -10.09 -0.30
CA ARG A 40 12.22 -10.43 -1.74
C ARG A 40 11.02 -9.82 -2.46
N SER A 41 9.98 -9.50 -1.70
CA SER A 41 8.79 -8.78 -2.14
C SER A 41 8.34 -7.88 -1.00
N LEU A 42 7.80 -6.70 -1.31
CA LEU A 42 7.17 -5.88 -0.29
C LEU A 42 5.93 -6.60 0.29
N PRO A 43 5.68 -6.48 1.59
CA PRO A 43 4.38 -6.78 2.17
C PRO A 43 3.27 -5.98 1.46
N PRO A 44 2.11 -6.57 1.13
CA PRO A 44 1.01 -5.85 0.49
C PRO A 44 0.33 -4.86 1.46
N GLU A 45 -0.30 -3.80 0.95
CA GLU A 45 -1.07 -2.83 1.75
C GLU A 45 -2.19 -3.49 2.55
N THR A 46 -2.94 -4.37 1.90
CA THR A 46 -3.97 -5.19 2.50
C THR A 46 -3.72 -6.66 2.19
N THR A 47 -4.14 -7.52 3.10
CA THR A 47 -4.06 -8.98 2.92
C THR A 47 -5.50 -9.48 2.89
N SER A 48 -5.91 -10.10 1.79
CA SER A 48 -7.18 -10.81 1.73
C SER A 48 -7.12 -12.07 2.61
N PHE A 49 -8.28 -12.51 3.10
CA PHE A 49 -8.41 -13.83 3.69
C PHE A 49 -8.49 -14.85 2.55
N ASP A 50 -7.35 -15.40 2.15
CA ASP A 50 -7.31 -16.55 1.25
C ASP A 50 -7.08 -17.83 2.07
N PRO A 51 -8.12 -18.67 2.29
CA PRO A 51 -7.98 -19.91 3.05
C PRO A 51 -6.98 -20.89 2.42
N PHE A 52 -6.79 -20.89 1.09
CA PHE A 52 -5.77 -21.72 0.45
C PHE A 52 -4.36 -21.25 0.79
N THR A 53 -4.10 -19.94 0.83
CA THR A 53 -2.78 -19.43 1.24
C THR A 53 -2.47 -19.72 2.70
N ILE A 54 -3.47 -19.67 3.58
CA ILE A 54 -3.30 -19.97 5.01
C ILE A 54 -2.89 -21.44 5.20
N ILE A 55 -3.54 -22.36 4.48
CA ILE A 55 -3.24 -23.81 4.54
C ILE A 55 -1.87 -24.11 3.92
N THR A 56 -1.56 -23.53 2.76
CA THR A 56 -0.35 -23.89 1.99
C THR A 56 0.93 -23.20 2.49
N ARG A 57 0.85 -21.97 3.00
CA ARG A 57 2.03 -21.18 3.44
C ARG A 57 2.18 -21.09 4.97
N GLY A 58 1.34 -21.79 5.74
CA GLY A 58 1.46 -21.86 7.19
C GLY A 58 1.15 -20.55 7.93
N GLY A 59 0.37 -19.65 7.32
CA GLY A 59 -0.06 -18.40 7.94
C GLY A 59 -0.50 -17.34 6.93
N ARG A 60 -1.22 -16.33 7.43
CA ARG A 60 -1.60 -15.14 6.65
C ARG A 60 -0.34 -14.31 6.35
N PRO A 61 -0.11 -13.87 5.10
CA PRO A 61 0.99 -12.94 4.79
C PRO A 61 0.85 -11.69 5.66
N MET A 62 1.97 -11.11 6.07
CA MET A 62 1.99 -9.87 6.84
C MET A 62 1.70 -8.69 5.90
N ALA A 63 0.85 -7.76 6.30
CA ALA A 63 0.62 -6.51 5.56
C ALA A 63 1.73 -5.48 5.80
N LEU A 64 1.89 -4.49 4.93
CA LEU A 64 2.88 -3.41 5.07
C LEU A 64 2.76 -2.69 6.41
N ARG A 65 1.54 -2.28 6.77
CA ARG A 65 1.25 -1.64 8.06
C ARG A 65 1.66 -2.49 9.27
N GLU A 66 1.55 -3.82 9.15
CA GLU A 66 1.90 -4.74 10.22
C GLU A 66 3.42 -4.90 10.34
N ALA A 67 4.13 -4.86 9.20
CA ALA A 67 5.59 -4.84 9.15
C ALA A 67 6.15 -3.56 9.76
N VAL A 68 5.67 -2.40 9.32
CA VAL A 68 6.04 -1.07 9.81
C VAL A 68 5.79 -0.97 11.31
N ALA A 69 4.58 -1.30 11.77
CA ALA A 69 4.25 -1.29 13.20
C ALA A 69 5.11 -2.28 14.02
N ALA A 70 5.44 -3.44 13.45
CA ALA A 70 6.31 -4.41 14.11
C ALA A 70 7.75 -3.90 14.24
N ILE A 71 8.29 -3.22 13.23
CA ILE A 71 9.64 -2.64 13.28
C ILE A 71 9.70 -1.50 14.31
N HIS A 72 8.72 -0.59 14.34
CA HIS A 72 8.65 0.45 15.38
C HIS A 72 8.53 -0.13 16.79
N ARG A 73 7.68 -1.15 17.00
CA ARG A 73 7.62 -1.85 18.30
C ARG A 73 8.96 -2.50 18.65
N ALA A 74 9.62 -3.13 17.68
CA ALA A 74 10.91 -3.77 17.89
C ALA A 74 12.01 -2.77 18.26
N ALA A 75 11.96 -1.55 17.75
CA ALA A 75 12.90 -0.49 18.14
C ALA A 75 12.81 -0.17 19.65
N ALA A 76 11.58 -0.15 20.21
CA ALA A 76 11.35 0.10 21.64
C ALA A 76 11.43 -1.16 22.53
N ASP A 77 11.43 -2.36 21.95
CA ASP A 77 11.34 -3.61 22.70
C ASP A 77 12.72 -4.07 23.22
N PRO A 78 13.00 -4.07 24.54
CA PRO A 78 14.31 -4.47 25.08
C PRO A 78 14.67 -5.94 24.81
N ARG A 79 13.70 -6.77 24.40
CA ARG A 79 13.94 -8.18 24.03
C ARG A 79 14.50 -8.34 22.63
N VAL A 80 14.42 -7.31 21.79
CA VAL A 80 15.01 -7.30 20.44
C VAL A 80 16.38 -6.64 20.49
N ALA A 81 17.43 -7.41 20.21
CA ALA A 81 18.81 -6.93 20.26
C ALA A 81 19.25 -6.23 18.96
N GLY A 82 18.78 -6.69 17.81
CA GLY A 82 19.13 -6.16 16.49
C GLY A 82 18.26 -6.72 15.38
N MET A 83 18.54 -6.34 14.13
CA MET A 83 17.78 -6.78 12.96
C MET A 83 18.71 -7.11 11.79
N ILE A 84 18.52 -8.28 11.18
CA ILE A 84 19.14 -8.64 9.90
C ILE A 84 18.07 -8.81 8.83
N ALA A 85 18.32 -8.28 7.63
CA ALA A 85 17.41 -8.41 6.51
C ALA A 85 18.10 -8.91 5.26
N ARG A 86 17.44 -9.85 4.56
CA ARG A 86 17.75 -10.13 3.15
C ARG A 86 16.97 -9.16 2.27
N VAL A 87 17.65 -8.23 1.59
CA VAL A 87 17.00 -7.15 0.81
C VAL A 87 17.21 -7.34 -0.69
N GLN A 88 16.20 -7.87 -1.38
CA GLN A 88 16.20 -8.10 -2.82
C GLN A 88 14.82 -7.79 -3.38
N LEU A 89 14.36 -6.57 -3.18
CA LEU A 89 13.02 -6.16 -3.59
C LEU A 89 12.92 -6.16 -5.12
N GLY A 90 11.91 -6.84 -5.64
CA GLY A 90 11.44 -6.63 -7.01
C GLY A 90 10.72 -5.30 -7.17
N ALA A 91 10.15 -5.07 -8.35
CA ALA A 91 9.39 -3.86 -8.65
C ALA A 91 8.31 -3.58 -7.59
N SER A 92 8.34 -2.38 -7.04
CA SER A 92 7.63 -2.02 -5.82
C SER A 92 7.21 -0.54 -5.87
N PRO A 93 6.05 -0.15 -5.33
CA PRO A 93 5.66 1.25 -5.29
C PRO A 93 6.60 2.08 -4.39
N PRO A 94 7.16 3.22 -4.87
CA PRO A 94 8.12 4.02 -4.12
C PRO A 94 7.64 4.42 -2.72
N ALA A 95 6.39 4.87 -2.58
CA ALA A 95 5.80 5.28 -1.30
C ALA A 95 5.81 4.14 -0.25
N ALA A 96 5.51 2.91 -0.67
CA ALA A 96 5.52 1.75 0.23
C ALA A 96 6.95 1.37 0.65
N VAL A 97 7.94 1.52 -0.26
CA VAL A 97 9.36 1.34 0.07
C VAL A 97 9.82 2.41 1.06
N GLN A 98 9.42 3.67 0.87
CA GLN A 98 9.75 4.77 1.78
C GLN A 98 9.15 4.57 3.17
N GLU A 99 7.89 4.16 3.27
CA GLU A 99 7.25 3.89 4.57
C GLU A 99 7.96 2.76 5.33
N LEU A 100 8.38 1.69 4.63
CA LEU A 100 9.19 0.64 5.23
C LEU A 100 10.62 1.11 5.58
N ARG A 101 11.23 1.93 4.71
CA ARG A 101 12.57 2.49 4.92
C ARG A 101 12.59 3.38 6.16
N GLU A 102 11.60 4.24 6.35
CA GLU A 102 11.48 5.11 7.52
C GLU A 102 11.44 4.28 8.82
N ALA A 103 10.67 3.20 8.85
CA ALA A 103 10.64 2.29 9.98
C ALA A 103 12.01 1.63 10.23
N VAL A 104 12.70 1.19 9.17
CA VAL A 104 14.06 0.61 9.26
C VAL A 104 15.07 1.65 9.75
N ALA A 105 15.04 2.88 9.25
CA ALA A 105 15.92 3.96 9.67
C ALA A 105 15.69 4.30 11.15
N THR A 106 14.43 4.37 11.58
CA THR A 106 14.06 4.57 12.99
C THR A 106 14.61 3.46 13.89
N PHE A 107 14.53 2.20 13.45
CA PHE A 107 15.12 1.07 14.17
C PHE A 107 16.65 1.17 14.23
N SER A 108 17.28 1.46 13.09
CA SER A 108 18.74 1.49 12.93
C SER A 108 19.40 2.65 13.69
N ALA A 109 18.64 3.71 13.99
CA ALA A 109 19.09 4.82 14.83
C ALA A 109 19.29 4.43 16.30
N VAL A 110 18.64 3.36 16.78
CA VAL A 110 18.69 2.95 18.20
C VAL A 110 19.26 1.56 18.43
N LYS A 111 19.30 0.70 17.40
CA LYS A 111 19.78 -0.69 17.49
C LYS A 111 20.55 -1.11 16.26
N PRO A 112 21.53 -2.04 16.40
CA PRO A 112 22.26 -2.56 15.26
C PRO A 112 21.35 -3.20 14.22
N SER A 113 21.61 -2.91 12.95
CA SER A 113 20.90 -3.50 11.82
C SER A 113 21.83 -3.77 10.65
N LEU A 114 21.58 -4.86 9.92
CA LEU A 114 22.39 -5.28 8.78
C LEU A 114 21.50 -5.74 7.61
N ALA A 115 21.70 -5.14 6.44
CA ALA A 115 21.15 -5.62 5.18
C ALA A 115 22.17 -6.51 4.47
N TRP A 116 21.74 -7.68 4.01
CA TRP A 116 22.54 -8.59 3.21
C TRP A 116 21.80 -8.99 1.94
N ALA A 117 22.49 -9.19 0.82
CA ALA A 117 21.91 -9.74 -0.39
C ALA A 117 22.95 -10.44 -1.26
N GLU A 118 22.53 -11.38 -2.10
CA GLU A 118 23.39 -11.87 -3.19
C GLU A 118 23.69 -10.75 -4.18
N THR A 119 22.69 -9.92 -4.48
CA THR A 119 22.78 -8.70 -5.31
C THR A 119 21.62 -7.79 -4.93
N TYR A 120 21.78 -6.48 -5.08
CA TYR A 120 20.68 -5.51 -4.97
C TYR A 120 20.14 -5.23 -6.37
N PRO A 121 18.97 -5.78 -6.76
CA PRO A 121 18.57 -5.86 -8.16
C PRO A 121 18.16 -4.52 -8.82
N GLY A 122 17.85 -3.49 -8.04
CA GLY A 122 17.31 -2.23 -8.56
C GLY A 122 17.42 -1.08 -7.56
N THR A 123 17.11 0.13 -8.03
CA THR A 123 17.32 1.38 -7.29
C THR A 123 16.57 1.39 -5.96
N LEU A 124 15.29 0.99 -5.96
CA LEU A 124 14.47 0.95 -4.75
C LEU A 124 14.89 -0.16 -3.78
N SER A 125 15.44 -1.28 -4.29
CA SER A 125 15.96 -2.33 -3.42
C SER A 125 17.20 -1.86 -2.67
N TYR A 126 18.11 -1.19 -3.36
CA TYR A 126 19.29 -0.61 -2.71
C TYR A 126 18.91 0.59 -1.83
N TYR A 127 17.96 1.42 -2.27
CA TYR A 127 17.39 2.47 -1.44
C TYR A 127 16.82 1.92 -0.14
N LEU A 128 16.14 0.78 -0.09
CA LEU A 128 15.73 0.23 1.20
C LEU A 128 16.92 -0.29 2.02
N ALA A 129 17.85 -1.00 1.36
CA ALA A 129 19.02 -1.57 2.02
C ALA A 129 19.90 -0.49 2.68
N SER A 130 20.03 0.67 2.07
CA SER A 130 20.86 1.75 2.59
C SER A 130 20.38 2.35 3.92
N ALA A 131 19.17 2.02 4.40
CA ALA A 131 18.67 2.46 5.71
C ALA A 131 19.17 1.60 6.87
N PHE A 132 19.76 0.44 6.58
CA PHE A 132 20.39 -0.40 7.59
C PHE A 132 21.75 0.18 7.99
N GLY A 133 22.18 -0.13 9.22
CA GLY A 133 23.46 0.34 9.76
C GLY A 133 24.67 -0.21 8.99
N GLU A 134 24.59 -1.46 8.53
CA GLU A 134 25.54 -2.05 7.58
C GLU A 134 24.83 -2.65 6.36
N VAL A 135 25.48 -2.58 5.20
CA VAL A 135 25.02 -3.07 3.90
C VAL A 135 26.08 -4.00 3.33
N TRP A 136 25.72 -5.28 3.16
CA TRP A 136 26.61 -6.34 2.71
C TRP A 136 26.11 -6.99 1.42
N MET A 137 27.02 -7.40 0.55
CA MET A 137 26.65 -8.25 -0.58
C MET A 137 27.64 -9.40 -0.83
N GLN A 138 27.22 -10.41 -1.58
CA GLN A 138 28.10 -11.51 -1.97
C GLN A 138 29.22 -11.06 -2.92
N PRO A 139 30.33 -11.82 -3.03
CA PRO A 139 31.45 -11.50 -3.91
C PRO A 139 31.10 -11.32 -5.40
N SER A 140 30.07 -12.01 -5.88
CA SER A 140 29.60 -11.93 -7.28
C SER A 140 28.39 -10.99 -7.44
N GLY A 141 28.03 -10.25 -6.39
CA GLY A 141 26.90 -9.34 -6.37
C GLY A 141 27.16 -8.02 -7.08
N SER A 142 26.08 -7.31 -7.36
CA SER A 142 26.10 -5.96 -7.91
C SER A 142 25.05 -5.07 -7.24
N VAL A 143 25.23 -3.76 -7.35
CA VAL A 143 24.25 -2.75 -6.92
C VAL A 143 23.57 -2.16 -8.16
N GLY A 144 22.30 -2.51 -8.35
CA GLY A 144 21.44 -2.00 -9.43
C GLY A 144 20.92 -0.59 -9.20
N LEU A 145 21.79 0.36 -8.80
CA LEU A 145 21.41 1.77 -8.62
C LEU A 145 21.27 2.47 -9.99
N VAL A 146 20.29 2.07 -10.81
CA VAL A 146 20.17 2.46 -12.23
C VAL A 146 19.28 3.67 -12.51
N GLY A 147 18.75 4.32 -11.45
CA GLY A 147 17.81 5.43 -11.57
C GLY A 147 16.36 4.98 -11.79
N PHE A 148 15.57 5.81 -12.47
CA PHE A 148 14.14 5.60 -12.70
C PHE A 148 13.77 5.82 -14.17
N ALA A 149 12.90 4.96 -14.70
CA ALA A 149 12.32 5.12 -16.02
C ALA A 149 10.83 4.79 -16.01
N SER A 150 10.08 5.42 -16.89
CA SER A 150 8.66 5.12 -17.13
C SER A 150 8.46 4.77 -18.60
N ASN A 151 7.88 3.59 -18.83
CA ASN A 151 7.49 3.14 -20.16
C ASN A 151 5.96 3.05 -20.20
N ALA A 152 5.33 3.74 -21.14
CA ALA A 152 3.90 3.68 -21.35
C ALA A 152 3.59 2.96 -22.67
N THR A 153 2.58 2.10 -22.63
CA THR A 153 2.03 1.48 -23.85
C THR A 153 0.98 2.41 -24.45
N PHE A 154 0.94 2.47 -25.78
CA PHE A 154 -0.01 3.26 -26.55
C PHE A 154 -0.66 2.36 -27.60
N LEU A 155 -1.98 2.28 -27.58
CA LEU A 155 -2.76 1.29 -28.34
C LEU A 155 -3.53 1.91 -29.51
N ARG A 156 -3.55 3.23 -29.69
CA ARG A 156 -4.33 3.90 -30.74
C ARG A 156 -4.20 3.22 -32.10
N ASP A 157 -2.98 3.01 -32.56
CA ASP A 157 -2.72 2.47 -33.89
C ASP A 157 -3.11 0.98 -33.99
N VAL A 158 -3.01 0.22 -32.90
CA VAL A 158 -3.47 -1.18 -32.84
C VAL A 158 -5.00 -1.23 -32.84
N LEU A 159 -5.67 -0.38 -32.05
CA LEU A 159 -7.12 -0.27 -31.98
C LEU A 159 -7.70 0.11 -33.35
N ALA A 160 -7.14 1.14 -34.00
CA ALA A 160 -7.52 1.54 -35.36
C ALA A 160 -7.34 0.38 -36.36
N LYS A 161 -6.23 -0.37 -36.27
CA LYS A 161 -5.97 -1.54 -37.12
C LYS A 161 -7.01 -2.64 -36.95
N VAL A 162 -7.51 -2.89 -35.73
CA VAL A 162 -8.50 -3.95 -35.48
C VAL A 162 -9.96 -3.48 -35.63
N GLY A 163 -10.20 -2.19 -35.88
CA GLY A 163 -11.55 -1.62 -35.99
C GLY A 163 -12.19 -1.36 -34.62
N ILE A 164 -11.39 -0.88 -33.66
CA ILE A 164 -11.86 -0.33 -32.41
C ILE A 164 -11.62 1.18 -32.42
N GLU A 165 -12.66 1.96 -32.17
CA GLU A 165 -12.60 3.41 -32.06
C GLU A 165 -12.69 3.84 -30.58
N ALA A 166 -11.77 4.69 -30.14
CA ALA A 166 -11.74 5.22 -28.79
C ALA A 166 -12.43 6.58 -28.73
N GLN A 167 -13.53 6.69 -27.98
CA GLN A 167 -14.27 7.93 -27.78
C GLN A 167 -14.19 8.37 -26.32
N PHE A 168 -13.21 9.21 -26.01
CA PHE A 168 -12.96 9.73 -24.67
C PHE A 168 -13.02 11.26 -24.64
N VAL A 169 -13.61 11.78 -23.58
CA VAL A 169 -13.62 13.18 -23.19
C VAL A 169 -12.83 13.30 -21.90
N ALA A 170 -11.85 14.20 -21.86
CA ALA A 170 -11.07 14.52 -20.68
C ALA A 170 -11.13 16.02 -20.37
N ARG A 171 -11.06 16.36 -19.08
CA ARG A 171 -10.86 17.72 -18.57
C ARG A 171 -9.58 17.78 -17.76
N GLY A 172 -8.69 18.67 -18.20
CA GLY A 172 -7.33 18.82 -17.71
C GLY A 172 -6.29 18.38 -18.74
N GLU A 173 -5.38 19.27 -19.09
CA GLU A 173 -4.28 19.08 -20.05
C GLU A 173 -3.39 17.86 -19.74
N TYR A 174 -3.16 17.58 -18.46
CA TYR A 174 -2.35 16.49 -17.95
C TYR A 174 -3.16 15.21 -17.66
N LYS A 175 -4.47 15.18 -17.95
CA LYS A 175 -5.33 14.01 -17.71
C LYS A 175 -5.08 12.93 -18.79
N SER A 176 -3.93 12.28 -18.70
CA SER A 176 -3.37 11.44 -19.75
C SER A 176 -3.86 9.98 -19.78
N ALA A 177 -4.78 9.60 -18.89
CA ALA A 177 -5.26 8.22 -18.82
C ALA A 177 -5.92 7.74 -20.12
N ALA A 178 -6.52 8.64 -20.90
CA ALA A 178 -7.10 8.36 -22.21
C ALA A 178 -6.03 8.06 -23.26
N ASN A 179 -4.81 8.60 -23.09
CA ASN A 179 -3.75 8.57 -24.10
C ASN A 179 -3.34 7.13 -24.45
N LEU A 180 -3.50 6.18 -23.52
CA LEU A 180 -3.34 4.74 -23.81
C LEU A 180 -4.18 4.31 -25.03
N PHE A 181 -5.39 4.84 -25.19
CA PHE A 181 -6.32 4.49 -26.27
C PHE A 181 -6.34 5.51 -27.40
N THR A 182 -6.04 6.79 -27.12
CA THR A 182 -6.22 7.91 -28.06
C THR A 182 -4.93 8.41 -28.70
N GLU A 183 -3.75 8.06 -28.18
CA GLU A 183 -2.46 8.55 -28.66
C GLU A 183 -1.53 7.43 -29.13
N GLY A 184 -0.55 7.77 -29.97
CA GLY A 184 0.52 6.86 -30.42
C GLY A 184 1.82 6.96 -29.61
N GLY A 185 1.87 7.89 -28.65
CA GLY A 185 3.04 8.18 -27.83
C GLY A 185 2.70 9.19 -26.74
N PHE A 186 3.71 9.61 -25.96
CA PHE A 186 3.52 10.68 -24.98
C PHE A 186 3.19 12.00 -25.70
N THR A 187 2.11 12.66 -25.26
CA THR A 187 1.90 14.09 -25.50
C THR A 187 2.89 14.90 -24.66
N ASP A 188 3.12 16.17 -25.00
CA ASP A 188 4.06 17.02 -24.26
C ASP A 188 3.68 17.16 -22.79
N ALA A 189 2.40 17.43 -22.49
CA ALA A 189 1.90 17.50 -21.12
C ALA A 189 2.04 16.16 -20.36
N HIS A 190 1.73 15.03 -21.02
CA HIS A 190 1.91 13.71 -20.39
C HIS A 190 3.39 13.45 -20.08
N ARG A 191 4.28 13.77 -21.02
CA ARG A 191 5.73 13.65 -20.82
C ARG A 191 6.19 14.52 -19.66
N GLU A 192 5.78 15.78 -19.61
CA GLU A 192 6.16 16.72 -18.55
C GLU A 192 5.73 16.24 -17.16
N ALA A 193 4.48 15.79 -17.00
CA ALA A 193 4.00 15.28 -15.71
C ALA A 193 4.78 14.04 -15.24
N VAL A 194 5.04 13.10 -16.14
CA VAL A 194 5.80 11.88 -15.80
C VAL A 194 7.27 12.20 -15.52
N SER A 195 7.90 13.06 -16.32
CA SER A 195 9.28 13.52 -16.07
C SER A 195 9.43 14.18 -14.71
N ARG A 196 8.55 15.14 -14.36
CA ARG A 196 8.60 15.81 -13.05
C ARG A 196 8.42 14.84 -11.89
N MET A 197 7.52 13.86 -12.03
CA MET A 197 7.32 12.79 -11.04
C MET A 197 8.60 11.96 -10.86
N LEU A 198 9.24 11.53 -11.95
CA LEU A 198 10.48 10.75 -11.90
C LEU A 198 11.63 11.57 -11.28
N GLU A 199 11.77 12.84 -11.64
CA GLU A 199 12.76 13.76 -11.06
C GLU A 199 12.55 13.94 -9.55
N SER A 200 11.30 14.10 -9.10
CA SER A 200 10.99 14.19 -7.67
C SER A 200 11.38 12.91 -6.93
N LEU A 201 10.98 11.74 -7.47
CA LEU A 201 11.33 10.44 -6.88
C LEU A 201 12.84 10.22 -6.84
N GLN A 202 13.56 10.57 -7.91
CA GLN A 202 15.02 10.48 -7.95
C GLN A 202 15.66 11.37 -6.88
N GLY A 203 15.24 12.63 -6.78
CA GLY A 203 15.75 13.56 -5.76
C GLY A 203 15.57 13.02 -4.34
N GLN A 204 14.39 12.50 -4.02
CA GLN A 204 14.08 11.91 -2.71
C GLN A 204 14.96 10.67 -2.41
N VAL A 205 15.14 9.80 -3.41
CA VAL A 205 15.91 8.56 -3.25
C VAL A 205 17.41 8.84 -3.15
N TRP A 206 17.92 9.78 -3.95
CA TRP A 206 19.31 10.21 -3.88
C TRP A 206 19.62 10.87 -2.55
N GLN A 207 18.76 11.78 -2.09
CA GLN A 207 18.91 12.40 -0.77
C GLN A 207 18.97 11.33 0.32
N GLY A 208 18.03 10.38 0.33
CA GLY A 208 18.03 9.34 1.36
C GLY A 208 19.28 8.44 1.32
N ILE A 209 19.80 8.09 0.13
CA ILE A 209 21.05 7.31 0.00
C ILE A 209 22.25 8.13 0.45
N ALA A 210 22.36 9.38 -0.01
CA ALA A 210 23.43 10.29 0.33
C ALA A 210 23.56 10.46 1.85
N GLU A 211 22.44 10.72 2.53
CA GLU A 211 22.38 10.87 3.98
C GLU A 211 22.80 9.59 4.72
N SER A 212 22.23 8.44 4.34
CA SER A 212 22.47 7.20 5.08
C SER A 212 23.84 6.57 4.82
N ARG A 213 24.42 6.79 3.63
CA ARG A 213 25.75 6.28 3.24
C ARG A 213 26.85 7.33 3.35
N ARG A 214 26.51 8.57 3.72
CA ARG A 214 27.44 9.72 3.81
C ARG A 214 28.19 9.95 2.49
N ILE A 215 27.47 9.85 1.38
CA ILE A 215 27.98 10.08 0.02
C ILE A 215 27.51 11.47 -0.42
N ASP A 216 28.36 12.22 -1.12
CA ASP A 216 27.96 13.49 -1.75
C ASP A 216 26.82 13.22 -2.77
N PRO A 217 25.65 13.87 -2.66
CA PRO A 217 24.57 13.74 -3.63
C PRO A 217 25.00 13.91 -5.09
N ALA A 218 26.00 14.76 -5.37
CA ALA A 218 26.51 14.98 -6.73
C ALA A 218 27.21 13.74 -7.32
N ALA A 219 27.69 12.82 -6.49
CA ALA A 219 28.33 11.58 -6.93
C ALA A 219 27.33 10.50 -7.38
N LEU A 220 26.05 10.62 -7.01
CA LEU A 220 25.06 9.55 -7.25
C LEU A 220 24.64 9.42 -8.72
N ASN A 221 24.57 10.52 -9.48
CA ASN A 221 24.28 10.45 -10.92
C ASN A 221 25.40 9.72 -11.70
N PRO A 222 26.69 10.09 -11.56
CA PRO A 222 27.79 9.33 -12.17
C PRO A 222 27.86 7.86 -11.74
N LEU A 223 27.42 7.52 -10.52
CA LEU A 223 27.31 6.14 -10.07
C LEU A 223 26.17 5.41 -10.79
N ALA A 224 25.02 6.05 -10.97
CA ALA A 224 23.89 5.46 -11.67
C ALA A 224 24.14 5.27 -13.17
N ASP A 225 24.82 6.20 -13.82
CA ASP A 225 25.20 6.09 -15.23
C ASP A 225 26.15 4.91 -15.51
N ARG A 226 26.86 4.42 -14.48
CA ARG A 226 27.75 3.24 -14.54
C ARG A 226 27.12 1.98 -13.98
N ALA A 227 25.88 2.04 -13.47
CA ALA A 227 25.22 0.89 -12.87
C ALA A 227 24.83 -0.16 -13.94
N PRO A 228 24.76 -1.47 -13.59
CA PRO A 228 24.94 -2.03 -12.26
C PRO A 228 26.39 -1.94 -11.78
N LEU A 229 26.59 -1.43 -10.57
CA LEU A 229 27.92 -1.27 -9.98
C LEU A 229 28.41 -2.63 -9.48
N LEU A 230 29.55 -3.07 -10.01
CA LEU A 230 30.18 -4.32 -9.60
C LEU A 230 30.83 -4.17 -8.22
N ARG A 231 31.28 -5.29 -7.66
CA ARG A 231 31.83 -5.40 -6.30
C ARG A 231 32.76 -4.26 -5.92
N ASP A 232 33.81 -4.06 -6.72
CA ASP A 232 34.89 -3.15 -6.37
C ASP A 232 34.43 -1.69 -6.45
N ASP A 233 33.58 -1.34 -7.43
CA ASP A 233 32.94 -0.02 -7.53
C ASP A 233 32.00 0.25 -6.35
N ALA A 234 31.17 -0.72 -5.97
CA ALA A 234 30.19 -0.56 -4.90
C ALA A 234 30.84 -0.38 -3.51
N VAL A 235 31.97 -1.05 -3.27
CA VAL A 235 32.76 -0.87 -2.04
C VAL A 235 33.52 0.46 -2.09
N ALA A 236 34.20 0.75 -3.21
CA ALA A 236 34.99 1.98 -3.36
C ALA A 236 34.13 3.25 -3.28
N SER A 237 32.87 3.19 -3.72
CA SER A 237 31.92 4.30 -3.63
C SER A 237 31.23 4.43 -2.28
N GLY A 238 31.48 3.54 -1.32
CA GLY A 238 30.84 3.52 0.00
C GLY A 238 29.39 3.05 0.01
N LEU A 239 28.89 2.50 -1.11
CA LEU A 239 27.52 1.97 -1.19
C LEU A 239 27.38 0.65 -0.41
N VAL A 240 28.44 -0.15 -0.36
CA VAL A 240 28.49 -1.42 0.36
C VAL A 240 29.61 -1.37 1.38
N ASP A 241 29.31 -1.74 2.63
CA ASP A 241 30.28 -1.76 3.71
C ASP A 241 31.25 -2.95 3.58
N ARG A 242 30.70 -4.13 3.28
CA ARG A 242 31.47 -5.38 3.27
C ARG A 242 30.95 -6.38 2.24
N ILE A 243 31.87 -7.21 1.81
CA ILE A 243 31.59 -8.34 0.93
C ILE A 243 31.64 -9.62 1.76
N GLY A 244 30.60 -10.44 1.68
CA GLY A 244 30.53 -11.70 2.42
C GLY A 244 29.26 -12.51 2.18
N PHE A 245 29.29 -13.75 2.65
CA PHE A 245 28.19 -14.69 2.60
C PHE A 245 27.23 -14.51 3.78
N ARG A 246 26.11 -15.24 3.74
CA ARG A 246 24.99 -15.06 4.69
C ARG A 246 25.39 -15.44 6.12
N ASP A 247 26.19 -16.49 6.27
CA ASP A 247 26.78 -16.96 7.51
C ASP A 247 27.72 -15.91 8.12
N GLU A 248 28.55 -15.26 7.30
CA GLU A 248 29.42 -14.17 7.74
C GLU A 248 28.60 -12.94 8.18
N ALA A 249 27.52 -12.63 7.48
CA ALA A 249 26.59 -11.58 7.87
C ALA A 249 25.89 -11.89 9.22
N TYR A 250 25.54 -13.16 9.49
CA TYR A 250 25.03 -13.59 10.80
C TYR A 250 26.09 -13.45 11.90
N ALA A 251 27.34 -13.83 11.63
CA ALA A 251 28.42 -13.62 12.58
C ALA A 251 28.62 -12.12 12.87
N ARG A 252 28.53 -11.26 11.85
CA ARG A 252 28.65 -9.81 12.04
C ARG A 252 27.53 -9.23 12.90
N ILE A 253 26.27 -9.56 12.61
CA ILE A 253 25.18 -9.03 13.44
C ILE A 253 25.24 -9.59 14.87
N ALA A 254 25.77 -10.81 15.09
CA ALA A 254 26.04 -11.33 16.43
C ALA A 254 27.08 -10.47 17.17
N GLU A 255 28.19 -10.16 16.51
CA GLU A 255 29.23 -9.27 17.03
C GLU A 255 28.67 -7.88 17.39
N LEU A 256 27.88 -7.29 16.49
CA LEU A 256 27.28 -5.96 16.69
C LEU A 256 26.32 -5.89 17.89
N VAL A 257 25.66 -7.00 18.23
CA VAL A 257 24.77 -7.08 19.40
C VAL A 257 25.46 -7.65 20.65
N GLY A 258 26.76 -7.95 20.58
CA GLY A 258 27.54 -8.48 21.70
C GLY A 258 27.28 -9.94 22.04
N ALA A 259 26.95 -10.79 21.05
CA ALA A 259 26.74 -12.22 21.22
C ALA A 259 27.78 -13.06 20.46
N GLU A 260 28.07 -14.27 20.95
CA GLU A 260 29.02 -15.20 20.30
C GLU A 260 28.51 -15.72 18.96
N SER A 261 27.20 -15.96 18.86
CA SER A 261 26.55 -16.44 17.65
C SER A 261 25.07 -16.12 17.63
N ILE A 262 24.47 -16.26 16.46
CA ILE A 262 23.02 -16.19 16.26
C ILE A 262 22.54 -17.59 15.88
N THR A 263 21.64 -18.14 16.68
CA THR A 263 21.13 -19.50 16.49
C THR A 263 19.88 -19.52 15.61
N PRO A 264 19.72 -20.56 14.76
CA PRO A 264 18.47 -20.82 14.05
C PRO A 264 17.25 -20.81 14.98
N ASN A 265 16.09 -20.41 14.45
CA ASN A 265 14.86 -20.45 15.25
C ASN A 265 14.60 -21.89 15.71
N SER A 266 14.16 -22.09 16.96
CA SER A 266 13.90 -23.42 17.54
C SER A 266 12.92 -24.31 16.75
N SER A 267 12.15 -23.74 15.82
CA SER A 267 11.31 -24.49 14.89
C SER A 267 12.03 -25.06 13.66
N GLU A 268 13.27 -24.66 13.38
CA GLU A 268 14.07 -25.19 12.27
C GLU A 268 14.74 -26.52 12.69
N PRO A 269 14.82 -27.54 11.81
CA PRO A 269 15.36 -28.86 12.16
C PRO A 269 16.78 -28.79 12.75
N GLN A 270 17.59 -27.83 12.28
CA GLN A 270 18.98 -27.59 12.68
C GLN A 270 19.11 -27.06 14.12
N ALA A 271 18.06 -26.44 14.67
CA ALA A 271 18.08 -25.94 16.05
C ALA A 271 18.10 -27.06 17.11
N ARG A 272 17.92 -28.33 16.71
CA ARG A 272 17.98 -29.48 17.63
C ARG A 272 19.39 -30.03 17.84
N THR A 273 20.36 -29.62 17.01
CA THR A 273 21.72 -30.21 17.00
C THR A 273 22.81 -29.28 17.55
N GLU A 274 22.54 -27.98 17.70
CA GLU A 274 23.53 -27.00 18.16
C GLU A 274 23.33 -26.65 19.63
N ALA A 275 24.43 -26.64 20.40
CA ALA A 275 24.43 -26.17 21.79
C ALA A 275 24.02 -24.68 21.82
N ASN A 276 23.00 -24.38 22.61
CA ASN A 276 22.06 -23.29 22.38
C ASN A 276 22.45 -21.98 23.10
N ASP A 277 23.72 -21.57 23.01
CA ASP A 277 24.22 -20.39 23.75
C ASP A 277 24.15 -19.07 22.96
N GLY A 278 23.82 -19.13 21.67
CA GLY A 278 23.65 -17.93 20.84
C GLY A 278 22.26 -17.30 20.93
N LEU A 279 22.15 -16.04 20.48
CA LEU A 279 20.88 -15.30 20.46
C LEU A 279 19.95 -15.86 19.37
N PRO A 280 18.67 -16.12 19.67
CA PRO A 280 17.76 -16.77 18.71
C PRO A 280 17.31 -15.80 17.61
N ARG A 281 17.24 -16.30 16.37
CA ARG A 281 16.57 -15.60 15.26
C ARG A 281 15.05 -15.66 15.38
N LEU A 282 14.38 -14.52 15.16
CA LEU A 282 12.93 -14.44 15.11
C LEU A 282 12.47 -13.71 13.84
N TYR A 283 11.73 -14.40 12.97
CA TYR A 283 11.15 -13.76 11.79
C TYR A 283 10.21 -12.61 12.19
N LEU A 284 10.29 -11.48 11.47
CA LEU A 284 9.46 -10.30 11.73
C LEU A 284 7.96 -10.62 11.72
N SER A 285 7.51 -11.53 10.85
CA SER A 285 6.11 -11.98 10.80
C SER A 285 5.66 -12.67 12.10
N ARG A 286 6.52 -13.48 12.71
CA ARG A 286 6.27 -14.10 14.02
C ARG A 286 6.24 -13.06 15.13
N TYR A 287 7.20 -12.14 15.14
CA TYR A 287 7.22 -11.01 16.09
C TYR A 287 5.96 -10.12 15.95
N ALA A 288 5.53 -9.85 14.72
CA ALA A 288 4.29 -9.11 14.44
C ALA A 288 3.06 -9.84 14.98
N SER A 289 3.00 -11.16 14.82
CA SER A 289 1.89 -11.99 15.31
C SER A 289 1.84 -12.09 16.85
N ALA A 290 2.99 -12.10 17.53
CA ALA A 290 3.07 -12.16 18.99
C ALA A 290 2.57 -10.86 19.66
N GLY A 291 2.69 -9.73 18.96
CA GLY A 291 2.15 -8.45 19.41
C GLY A 291 0.65 -8.25 19.14
N ARG A 292 0.03 -9.07 18.27
CA ARG A 292 -1.43 -9.07 18.15
C ARG A 292 -1.95 -9.73 19.40
N SER A 293 -2.60 -8.94 20.26
CA SER A 293 -3.36 -9.46 21.41
C SER A 293 -4.28 -10.56 20.89
N ARG A 294 -3.88 -11.82 21.03
CA ARG A 294 -4.72 -12.97 20.68
C ARG A 294 -5.94 -12.79 21.54
N LEU A 295 -7.10 -12.66 20.89
CA LEU A 295 -8.47 -12.78 21.40
C LEU A 295 -8.50 -13.39 22.81
N MET A 296 -8.12 -12.60 23.81
CA MET A 296 -8.45 -12.88 25.18
C MET A 296 -9.94 -12.52 25.22
N PRO A 297 -10.80 -13.39 25.77
CA PRO A 297 -12.18 -12.99 26.01
C PRO A 297 -12.15 -11.65 26.76
N PRO A 298 -13.06 -10.71 26.44
CA PRO A 298 -13.04 -9.40 27.07
C PRO A 298 -12.93 -9.58 28.58
N MET A 299 -11.81 -9.17 29.16
CA MET A 299 -11.71 -9.20 30.61
C MET A 299 -12.85 -8.34 31.15
N PRO A 300 -13.53 -8.77 32.23
CA PRO A 300 -14.59 -7.96 32.82
C PRO A 300 -14.02 -6.56 33.06
N LEU A 301 -14.77 -5.53 32.65
CA LEU A 301 -14.43 -4.14 32.89
C LEU A 301 -14.14 -3.98 34.39
N ILE A 302 -12.86 -3.79 34.73
CA ILE A 302 -12.48 -3.47 36.11
C ILE A 302 -13.06 -2.08 36.40
N PRO A 303 -13.99 -1.92 37.36
CA PRO A 303 -14.55 -0.62 37.69
C PRO A 303 -13.42 0.38 37.98
N GLY A 304 -13.37 1.49 37.24
CA GLY A 304 -12.36 2.54 37.39
C GLY A 304 -11.20 2.51 36.37
N ARG A 305 -11.00 1.42 35.61
CA ARG A 305 -9.97 1.40 34.53
C ARG A 305 -10.59 1.85 33.21
N ARG A 306 -10.33 3.09 32.80
CA ARG A 306 -10.75 3.61 31.48
C ARG A 306 -10.21 2.69 30.37
N SER A 307 -11.06 2.34 29.41
CA SER A 307 -10.63 1.63 28.21
C SER A 307 -9.60 2.47 27.44
N LYS A 308 -8.66 1.80 26.76
CA LYS A 308 -7.73 2.52 25.88
C LYS A 308 -8.53 3.24 24.79
N PRO A 309 -8.21 4.51 24.47
CA PRO A 309 -8.80 5.20 23.34
C PRO A 309 -8.61 4.38 22.06
N THR A 310 -9.60 4.41 21.17
CA THR A 310 -9.59 3.60 19.94
C THR A 310 -9.45 4.50 18.72
N VAL A 311 -8.47 4.23 17.87
CA VAL A 311 -8.33 4.86 16.55
C VAL A 311 -8.66 3.81 15.50
N VAL A 312 -9.59 4.12 14.60
CA VAL A 312 -10.02 3.17 13.56
C VAL A 312 -9.38 3.53 12.22
N VAL A 313 -8.70 2.55 11.61
CA VAL A 313 -8.12 2.68 10.27
C VAL A 313 -9.09 2.09 9.25
N VAL A 314 -9.79 2.95 8.51
CA VAL A 314 -10.65 2.55 7.38
C VAL A 314 -9.78 2.49 6.12
N THR A 315 -9.70 1.34 5.46
CA THR A 315 -8.83 1.17 4.28
C THR A 315 -9.63 1.21 2.98
N LEU A 316 -9.29 2.15 2.10
CA LEU A 316 -9.77 2.27 0.73
C LEU A 316 -8.66 1.77 -0.21
N GLU A 317 -8.83 0.55 -0.73
CA GLU A 317 -7.85 -0.12 -1.58
C GLU A 317 -8.39 -0.36 -3.00
N GLY A 318 -7.61 0.04 -3.99
CA GLY A 318 -7.88 -0.21 -5.41
C GLY A 318 -8.85 0.80 -6.05
N PRO A 319 -9.31 0.53 -7.28
CA PRO A 319 -10.21 1.43 -8.00
C PRO A 319 -11.54 1.62 -7.27
N ILE A 320 -12.05 2.85 -7.28
CA ILE A 320 -13.32 3.21 -6.67
C ILE A 320 -14.46 2.84 -7.62
N VAL A 321 -15.42 2.06 -7.14
CA VAL A 321 -16.57 1.61 -7.92
C VAL A 321 -17.88 1.96 -7.23
N ASN A 322 -18.95 2.12 -8.01
CA ASN A 322 -20.29 2.23 -7.46
C ASN A 322 -20.72 0.92 -6.79
N GLY A 323 -21.55 1.00 -5.76
CA GLY A 323 -22.04 -0.18 -5.05
C GLY A 323 -21.02 -0.75 -4.06
N ARG A 324 -21.12 -2.06 -3.82
CA ARG A 324 -20.23 -2.80 -2.91
C ARG A 324 -18.93 -3.17 -3.58
N GLY A 325 -17.86 -3.14 -2.79
CA GLY A 325 -16.53 -3.64 -3.14
C GLY A 325 -15.91 -4.35 -1.95
N GLY A 326 -14.75 -4.95 -2.15
CA GLY A 326 -14.02 -5.66 -1.11
C GLY A 326 -12.90 -6.53 -1.67
N PRO A 327 -12.15 -7.20 -0.79
CA PRO A 327 -11.15 -8.16 -1.20
C PRO A 327 -11.79 -9.31 -1.99
N GLN A 328 -11.20 -9.67 -3.11
CA GLN A 328 -11.66 -10.79 -3.94
C GLN A 328 -11.24 -12.12 -3.31
N PHE A 329 -12.15 -13.10 -3.31
CA PHE A 329 -11.87 -14.47 -2.84
C PHE A 329 -11.16 -15.33 -3.89
N LEU A 330 -11.22 -14.92 -5.17
CA LEU A 330 -10.63 -15.66 -6.28
C LEU A 330 -9.27 -15.05 -6.65
N PRO A 331 -8.29 -15.86 -7.07
CA PRO A 331 -6.91 -15.42 -7.33
C PRO A 331 -6.77 -14.45 -8.52
N PHE A 332 -7.83 -14.22 -9.30
CA PHE A 332 -7.81 -13.41 -10.53
C PHE A 332 -8.62 -12.11 -10.44
N GLY A 333 -9.00 -11.67 -9.24
CA GLY A 333 -9.74 -10.42 -9.03
C GLY A 333 -8.89 -9.29 -8.45
N ILE A 334 -9.13 -8.06 -8.90
CA ILE A 334 -8.58 -6.85 -8.26
C ILE A 334 -9.45 -6.45 -7.07
N SER A 335 -8.85 -6.06 -5.95
CA SER A 335 -9.59 -5.41 -4.86
C SER A 335 -10.16 -4.08 -5.36
N THR A 336 -11.40 -3.76 -4.99
CA THR A 336 -12.06 -2.52 -5.37
C THR A 336 -12.63 -1.81 -4.15
N GLY A 337 -12.48 -0.49 -4.11
CA GLY A 337 -13.10 0.38 -3.12
C GLY A 337 -14.55 0.66 -3.48
N GLY A 338 -15.49 -0.14 -2.98
CA GLY A 338 -16.91 0.11 -3.21
C GLY A 338 -17.40 1.30 -2.42
N GLY A 339 -18.03 2.27 -3.11
CA GLY A 339 -18.62 3.46 -2.51
C GLY A 339 -19.51 3.13 -1.31
N ASP A 340 -20.40 2.15 -1.45
CA ASP A 340 -21.34 1.76 -0.40
C ASP A 340 -20.63 1.09 0.79
N THR A 341 -19.63 0.26 0.52
CA THR A 341 -18.87 -0.46 1.55
C THR A 341 -18.10 0.53 2.43
N ILE A 342 -17.40 1.47 1.81
CA ILE A 342 -16.56 2.44 2.53
C ILE A 342 -17.41 3.51 3.19
N ALA A 343 -18.50 3.96 2.55
CA ALA A 343 -19.45 4.89 3.16
C ALA A 343 -20.14 4.28 4.40
N ALA A 344 -20.58 3.02 4.34
CA ALA A 344 -21.16 2.33 5.48
C ALA A 344 -20.14 2.20 6.63
N ALA A 345 -18.90 1.81 6.32
CA ALA A 345 -17.80 1.76 7.27
C ALA A 345 -17.57 3.10 7.99
N LEU A 346 -17.44 4.19 7.23
CA LEU A 346 -17.24 5.54 7.80
C LEU A 346 -18.42 5.93 8.69
N ARG A 347 -19.66 5.65 8.27
CA ARG A 347 -20.87 5.94 9.03
C ARG A 347 -20.94 5.18 10.35
N GLU A 348 -20.62 3.89 10.33
CA GLU A 348 -20.60 3.04 11.52
C GLU A 348 -19.53 3.52 12.52
N VAL A 349 -18.32 3.77 12.02
CA VAL A 349 -17.19 4.23 12.85
C VAL A 349 -17.44 5.64 13.41
N ALA A 350 -18.02 6.55 12.61
CA ALA A 350 -18.35 7.90 13.05
C ALA A 350 -19.50 7.93 14.08
N ALA A 351 -20.34 6.89 14.13
CA ALA A 351 -21.43 6.75 15.11
C ALA A 351 -21.00 6.04 16.40
N ASP A 352 -19.82 5.43 16.43
CA ASP A 352 -19.32 4.72 17.61
C ASP A 352 -18.58 5.69 18.56
N ASP A 353 -19.21 5.99 19.71
CA ASP A 353 -18.66 6.86 20.75
C ASP A 353 -17.39 6.32 21.41
N SER A 354 -17.09 5.02 21.27
CA SER A 354 -15.84 4.43 21.76
C SER A 354 -14.62 4.72 20.87
N VAL A 355 -14.86 5.23 19.65
CA VAL A 355 -13.82 5.62 18.70
C VAL A 355 -13.43 7.07 18.93
N SER A 356 -12.14 7.34 19.12
CA SER A 356 -11.60 8.68 19.32
C SER A 356 -11.33 9.42 18.01
N ALA A 357 -10.87 8.71 16.98
CA ALA A 357 -10.58 9.29 15.66
C ALA A 357 -10.58 8.23 14.54
N ILE A 358 -10.69 8.70 13.30
CA ILE A 358 -10.65 7.89 12.08
C ILE A 358 -9.36 8.20 11.32
N VAL A 359 -8.68 7.16 10.86
CA VAL A 359 -7.64 7.27 9.83
C VAL A 359 -8.15 6.61 8.55
N LEU A 360 -8.31 7.38 7.47
CA LEU A 360 -8.66 6.85 6.16
C LEU A 360 -7.37 6.52 5.39
N ARG A 361 -7.00 5.24 5.32
CA ARG A 361 -5.85 4.76 4.53
C ARG A 361 -6.28 4.62 3.07
N VAL A 362 -5.83 5.54 2.22
CA VAL A 362 -6.19 5.60 0.79
C VAL A 362 -5.04 5.05 -0.05
N ASN A 363 -5.30 3.97 -0.77
CA ASN A 363 -4.43 3.45 -1.81
C ASN A 363 -5.27 3.18 -3.08
N SER A 364 -5.60 4.24 -3.80
CA SER A 364 -6.52 4.22 -4.93
C SER A 364 -6.08 5.13 -6.09
N PRO A 365 -6.13 4.64 -7.35
CA PRO A 365 -5.96 5.49 -8.55
C PRO A 365 -7.22 6.34 -8.86
N GLY A 366 -8.28 6.23 -8.05
CA GLY A 366 -9.58 6.84 -8.31
C GLY A 366 -10.56 5.87 -8.97
N GLY A 367 -11.54 6.41 -9.69
CA GLY A 367 -12.60 5.62 -10.31
C GLY A 367 -13.90 6.43 -10.42
N SER A 368 -15.02 5.82 -10.04
CA SER A 368 -16.35 6.44 -10.15
C SER A 368 -16.44 7.76 -9.37
N VAL A 369 -16.84 8.82 -10.07
CA VAL A 369 -17.09 10.15 -9.48
C VAL A 369 -18.19 10.07 -8.42
N THR A 370 -19.32 9.43 -8.72
CA THR A 370 -20.47 9.32 -7.81
C THR A 370 -20.15 8.52 -6.54
N ALA A 371 -19.33 7.48 -6.64
CA ALA A 371 -18.88 6.73 -5.47
C ALA A 371 -17.88 7.55 -4.64
N SER A 372 -17.01 8.33 -5.30
CA SER A 372 -16.08 9.24 -4.63
C SER A 372 -16.83 10.33 -3.87
N GLU A 373 -17.89 10.92 -4.45
CA GLU A 373 -18.78 11.89 -3.77
C GLU A 373 -19.46 11.26 -2.55
N THR A 374 -19.91 10.00 -2.67
CA THR A 374 -20.54 9.28 -1.56
C THR A 374 -19.57 9.08 -0.39
N ILE A 375 -18.32 8.68 -0.66
CA ILE A 375 -17.30 8.51 0.38
C ILE A 375 -16.88 9.86 0.96
N TRP A 376 -16.57 10.86 0.12
CA TRP A 376 -16.22 12.22 0.54
C TRP A 376 -17.28 12.81 1.48
N ARG A 377 -18.56 12.62 1.14
CA ARG A 377 -19.66 13.08 1.98
C ARG A 377 -19.67 12.42 3.36
N GLU A 378 -19.40 11.12 3.46
CA GLU A 378 -19.34 10.45 4.78
C GLU A 378 -18.08 10.84 5.58
N VAL A 379 -16.96 11.14 4.91
CA VAL A 379 -15.77 11.74 5.56
C VAL A 379 -16.14 13.09 6.18
N LYS A 380 -16.76 14.00 5.40
CA LYS A 380 -17.21 15.31 5.87
C LYS A 380 -18.21 15.18 7.02
N ARG A 381 -19.18 14.26 6.92
CA ARG A 381 -20.15 14.00 8.00
C ARG A 381 -19.52 13.47 9.28
N ALA A 382 -18.45 12.68 9.20
CA ALA A 382 -17.72 12.24 10.38
C ALA A 382 -17.08 13.44 11.09
N ARG A 383 -16.42 14.32 10.32
CA ARG A 383 -15.84 15.57 10.83
C ARG A 383 -16.89 16.50 11.44
N ASP A 384 -18.03 16.70 10.76
CA ASP A 384 -19.13 17.56 11.23
C ASP A 384 -19.77 17.06 12.54
N ARG A 385 -19.62 15.76 12.85
CA ARG A 385 -20.01 15.16 14.15
C ARG A 385 -18.96 15.36 15.25
N GLY A 386 -17.86 16.04 14.96
CA GLY A 386 -16.73 16.22 15.86
C GLY A 386 -15.82 15.00 15.96
N LYS A 387 -15.90 14.04 15.01
CA LYS A 387 -14.96 12.91 14.95
C LYS A 387 -13.80 13.28 14.02
N PRO A 388 -12.56 13.45 14.52
CA PRO A 388 -11.43 13.77 13.67
C PRO A 388 -11.18 12.69 12.61
N VAL A 389 -10.93 13.11 11.38
CA VAL A 389 -10.56 12.24 10.26
C VAL A 389 -9.23 12.69 9.69
N VAL A 390 -8.24 11.79 9.71
CA VAL A 390 -6.94 12.01 9.05
C VAL A 390 -6.79 11.03 7.90
N VAL A 391 -6.39 11.52 6.74
CA VAL A 391 -6.05 10.67 5.60
C VAL A 391 -4.59 10.23 5.69
N SER A 392 -4.34 8.94 5.43
CA SER A 392 -3.00 8.41 5.16
C SER A 392 -2.96 7.92 3.72
N MET A 393 -2.20 8.58 2.86
CA MET A 393 -2.03 8.14 1.48
C MET A 393 -0.96 7.05 1.39
N GLY A 394 -1.32 5.92 0.80
CA GLY A 394 -0.41 4.82 0.47
C GLY A 394 0.37 5.09 -0.81
N ALA A 395 0.54 4.07 -1.64
CA ALA A 395 1.26 4.20 -2.91
C ALA A 395 0.61 5.22 -3.86
N VAL A 396 -0.72 5.20 -3.97
CA VAL A 396 -1.47 6.09 -4.87
C VAL A 396 -2.70 6.64 -4.15
N ALA A 397 -2.97 7.93 -4.29
CA ALA A 397 -4.21 8.57 -3.86
C ALA A 397 -4.58 9.66 -4.86
N ALA A 398 -4.84 9.27 -6.10
CA ALA A 398 -5.03 10.18 -7.23
C ALA A 398 -6.49 10.19 -7.73
N SER A 399 -6.90 11.26 -8.41
CA SER A 399 -8.24 11.40 -8.99
C SER A 399 -9.32 11.19 -7.92
N GLY A 400 -10.23 10.22 -8.06
CA GLY A 400 -11.21 9.88 -7.02
C GLY A 400 -10.58 9.56 -5.65
N GLY A 401 -9.35 9.03 -5.60
CA GLY A 401 -8.62 8.80 -4.36
C GLY A 401 -8.21 10.12 -3.66
N TYR A 402 -7.87 11.14 -4.44
CA TYR A 402 -7.65 12.49 -3.91
C TYR A 402 -8.98 13.15 -3.50
N TYR A 403 -10.02 12.97 -4.32
CA TYR A 403 -11.37 13.49 -4.08
C TYR A 403 -11.93 13.08 -2.72
N VAL A 404 -11.80 11.80 -2.33
CA VAL A 404 -12.28 11.35 -1.01
C VAL A 404 -11.46 11.90 0.15
N SER A 405 -10.24 12.36 -0.13
CA SER A 405 -9.28 12.81 0.88
C SER A 405 -9.50 14.26 1.30
N VAL A 406 -10.00 15.12 0.41
CA VAL A 406 -10.15 16.56 0.68
C VAL A 406 -11.23 16.91 1.71
N GLY A 407 -12.06 15.94 2.10
CA GLY A 407 -13.04 16.11 3.18
C GLY A 407 -12.48 15.94 4.59
N ALA A 408 -11.23 15.48 4.74
CA ALA A 408 -10.60 15.19 6.03
C ALA A 408 -10.16 16.47 6.76
N ASP A 409 -9.78 16.34 8.04
CA ASP A 409 -9.15 17.42 8.82
C ASP A 409 -7.69 17.62 8.39
N GLU A 410 -6.97 16.53 8.13
CA GLU A 410 -5.58 16.55 7.68
C GLU A 410 -5.29 15.40 6.70
N ILE A 411 -4.37 15.63 5.77
CA ILE A 411 -3.91 14.70 4.75
C ILE A 411 -2.42 14.47 4.90
N VAL A 412 -2.05 13.24 5.23
CA VAL A 412 -0.66 12.78 5.33
C VAL A 412 -0.34 11.92 4.11
N ALA A 413 0.78 12.19 3.44
CA ALA A 413 1.25 11.41 2.30
C ALA A 413 2.72 11.03 2.43
N ASN A 414 3.10 9.84 1.96
CA ASN A 414 4.52 9.52 1.84
C ASN A 414 5.15 10.43 0.75
N PRO A 415 6.44 10.81 0.85
CA PRO A 415 7.09 11.68 -0.14
C PRO A 415 6.91 11.23 -1.60
N GLY A 416 6.92 9.91 -1.83
CA GLY A 416 6.77 9.25 -3.13
C GLY A 416 5.38 8.69 -3.40
N THR A 417 4.36 9.05 -2.61
CA THR A 417 2.95 8.80 -2.95
C THR A 417 2.62 9.47 -4.27
N ILE A 418 1.90 8.81 -5.17
CA ILE A 418 1.35 9.47 -6.37
C ILE A 418 -0.06 9.97 -6.07
N THR A 419 -0.25 11.29 -6.04
CA THR A 419 -1.49 11.97 -5.67
C THR A 419 -1.86 13.07 -6.68
N GLY A 420 -2.88 13.87 -6.37
CA GLY A 420 -3.43 14.86 -7.28
C GLY A 420 -4.27 14.19 -8.37
N SER A 421 -3.92 14.39 -9.64
CA SER A 421 -4.74 14.04 -10.81
C SER A 421 -6.16 14.60 -10.72
N ILE A 422 -6.25 15.85 -10.26
CA ILE A 422 -7.50 16.62 -10.17
C ILE A 422 -7.95 16.93 -11.59
N GLY A 423 -8.86 16.11 -12.11
CA GLY A 423 -9.27 16.10 -13.50
C GLY A 423 -10.20 14.93 -13.78
N VAL A 424 -10.99 15.03 -14.84
CA VAL A 424 -12.08 14.10 -15.14
C VAL A 424 -11.83 13.46 -16.49
N ILE A 425 -12.14 12.18 -16.61
CA ILE A 425 -12.11 11.44 -17.86
C ILE A 425 -13.36 10.56 -17.94
N THR A 426 -14.01 10.54 -19.09
CA THR A 426 -15.15 9.69 -19.40
C THR A 426 -15.06 9.23 -20.85
N GLY A 427 -15.59 8.07 -21.18
CA GLY A 427 -15.55 7.58 -22.54
C GLY A 427 -15.82 6.10 -22.69
N LYS A 428 -15.81 5.64 -23.94
CA LYS A 428 -16.06 4.26 -24.33
C LYS A 428 -15.20 3.84 -25.51
N LEU A 429 -15.07 2.53 -25.67
CA LEU A 429 -14.54 1.91 -26.88
C LEU A 429 -15.71 1.43 -27.75
N VAL A 430 -15.68 1.77 -29.04
CA VAL A 430 -16.63 1.31 -30.04
C VAL A 430 -15.99 0.17 -30.82
N ILE A 431 -16.61 -1.00 -30.83
CA ILE A 431 -16.07 -2.27 -31.34
C ILE A 431 -16.87 -2.82 -32.52
N ARG A 432 -17.73 -1.99 -33.14
CA ARG A 432 -18.61 -2.41 -34.26
C ARG A 432 -17.82 -2.98 -35.43
N ASP A 433 -16.76 -2.29 -35.85
CA ASP A 433 -15.99 -2.69 -37.02
C ASP A 433 -15.21 -3.97 -36.75
N LEU A 434 -14.67 -4.13 -35.54
CA LEU A 434 -14.11 -5.40 -35.08
C LEU A 434 -15.15 -6.53 -35.14
N LYS A 435 -16.36 -6.32 -34.59
CA LYS A 435 -17.45 -7.31 -34.67
C LYS A 435 -17.76 -7.66 -36.12
N GLY A 436 -17.90 -6.68 -37.01
CA GLY A 436 -18.13 -6.89 -38.44
C GLY A 436 -17.04 -7.72 -39.12
N ARG A 437 -15.77 -7.47 -38.83
CA ARG A 437 -14.62 -8.23 -39.37
C ARG A 437 -14.58 -9.68 -38.90
N LEU A 438 -15.12 -9.96 -37.71
CA LEU A 438 -15.27 -11.30 -37.16
C LEU A 438 -16.57 -11.99 -37.62
N GLY A 439 -17.35 -11.37 -38.51
CA GLY A 439 -18.63 -11.89 -38.99
C GLY A 439 -19.77 -11.76 -37.96
N VAL A 440 -19.57 -10.97 -36.90
CA VAL A 440 -20.58 -10.70 -35.87
C VAL A 440 -21.42 -9.50 -36.31
N GLY A 441 -22.66 -9.76 -36.70
CA GLY A 441 -23.66 -8.72 -36.95
C GLY A 441 -24.11 -8.06 -35.64
N SER A 442 -24.42 -6.77 -35.70
CA SER A 442 -25.07 -6.05 -34.60
C SER A 442 -26.02 -5.01 -35.19
N ASP A 443 -27.22 -4.95 -34.64
CA ASP A 443 -28.27 -4.00 -35.01
C ASP A 443 -28.87 -3.42 -33.72
N THR A 444 -29.52 -2.26 -33.79
CA THR A 444 -30.04 -1.57 -32.61
C THR A 444 -31.38 -0.91 -32.90
N VAL A 445 -32.38 -1.29 -32.12
CA VAL A 445 -33.69 -0.64 -32.09
C VAL A 445 -33.75 0.24 -30.85
N ARG A 446 -34.15 1.51 -31.02
CA ARG A 446 -34.12 2.53 -29.96
C ARG A 446 -35.53 3.05 -29.72
N THR A 447 -35.91 3.23 -28.46
CA THR A 447 -37.13 3.99 -28.10
C THR A 447 -36.89 5.49 -28.13
N ASN A 448 -35.67 5.94 -27.82
CA ASN A 448 -35.27 7.34 -27.69
C ASN A 448 -33.86 7.54 -28.28
N ALA A 449 -33.54 8.76 -28.69
CA ALA A 449 -32.27 9.08 -29.37
C ALA A 449 -31.00 8.70 -28.57
N ASN A 450 -31.06 8.74 -27.24
CA ASN A 450 -29.94 8.44 -26.34
C ASN A 450 -29.95 7.00 -25.79
N ALA A 451 -30.92 6.16 -26.17
CA ALA A 451 -31.09 4.83 -25.60
C ALA A 451 -29.87 3.91 -25.80
N ASP A 452 -29.06 4.17 -26.82
CA ASP A 452 -27.84 3.42 -27.12
C ASP A 452 -26.57 4.29 -27.04
N ALA A 453 -26.63 5.44 -26.37
CA ALA A 453 -25.48 6.34 -26.25
C ALA A 453 -24.25 5.64 -25.66
N TRP A 454 -24.42 4.70 -24.73
CA TRP A 454 -23.32 3.93 -24.12
C TRP A 454 -23.08 2.56 -24.78
N SER A 455 -23.73 2.29 -25.92
CA SER A 455 -23.48 1.07 -26.69
C SER A 455 -22.06 1.07 -27.25
N ALA A 456 -21.39 -0.08 -27.15
CA ALA A 456 -20.11 -0.32 -27.80
C ALA A 456 -20.24 -0.52 -29.33
N ASN A 457 -21.46 -0.52 -29.89
CA ASN A 457 -21.69 -0.76 -31.31
C ASN A 457 -21.87 0.53 -32.13
N VAL A 458 -21.96 1.69 -31.49
CA VAL A 458 -22.14 2.97 -32.20
C VAL A 458 -21.27 4.06 -31.57
N PRO A 459 -20.67 4.96 -32.36
CA PRO A 459 -20.06 6.18 -31.85
C PRO A 459 -21.10 7.07 -31.17
N PHE A 460 -20.66 7.99 -30.30
CA PHE A 460 -21.53 9.07 -29.84
C PHE A 460 -21.96 9.92 -31.04
N THR A 461 -23.24 10.31 -31.08
CA THR A 461 -23.66 11.40 -32.00
C THR A 461 -23.04 12.73 -31.55
N PRO A 462 -22.97 13.76 -32.41
CA PRO A 462 -22.49 15.08 -32.00
C PRO A 462 -23.21 15.60 -30.75
N GLU A 463 -24.53 15.42 -30.64
CA GLU A 463 -25.31 15.85 -29.48
C GLU A 463 -24.97 15.03 -28.22
N GLN A 464 -24.78 13.72 -28.37
CA GLN A 464 -24.34 12.86 -27.27
C GLN A 464 -22.93 13.24 -26.80
N HIS A 465 -22.03 13.58 -27.72
CA HIS A 465 -20.69 14.04 -27.42
C HIS A 465 -20.70 15.38 -26.66
N THR A 466 -21.45 16.36 -27.14
CA THR A 466 -21.66 17.65 -26.43
C THR A 466 -22.20 17.43 -25.02
N HIS A 467 -23.12 16.46 -24.84
CA HIS A 467 -23.63 16.12 -23.52
C HIS A 467 -22.57 15.48 -22.60
N ARG A 468 -21.66 14.65 -23.15
CA ARG A 468 -20.50 14.10 -22.40
C ARG A 468 -19.50 15.18 -22.01
N GLU A 469 -19.27 16.16 -22.88
CA GLU A 469 -18.46 17.34 -22.58
C GLU A 469 -19.05 18.13 -21.41
N ALA A 470 -20.35 18.45 -21.47
CA ALA A 470 -21.03 19.15 -20.38
C ALA A 470 -21.01 18.38 -19.05
N GLU A 471 -21.13 17.04 -19.09
CA GLU A 471 -20.99 16.19 -17.91
C GLU A 471 -19.57 16.24 -17.32
N ALA A 472 -18.55 16.18 -18.18
CA ALA A 472 -17.16 16.29 -17.75
C ALA A 472 -16.83 17.68 -17.19
N ASP A 473 -17.38 18.75 -17.78
CA ASP A 473 -17.27 20.13 -17.28
C ASP A 473 -17.87 20.28 -15.88
N LEU A 474 -19.09 19.77 -15.68
CA LEU A 474 -19.76 19.78 -14.37
C LEU A 474 -18.92 19.05 -13.31
N CYS A 475 -18.50 17.82 -13.61
CA CYS A 475 -17.68 17.04 -12.68
C CYS A 475 -16.33 17.70 -12.39
N TYR A 476 -15.73 18.39 -13.36
CA TYR A 476 -14.47 19.10 -13.15
C TYR A 476 -14.66 20.32 -12.25
N ALA A 477 -15.71 21.12 -12.50
CA ALA A 477 -16.07 22.25 -11.66
C ALA A 477 -16.34 21.82 -10.21
N ASP A 478 -17.17 20.77 -10.01
CA ASP A 478 -17.40 20.20 -8.68
C ASP A 478 -16.08 19.78 -8.02
N PHE A 479 -15.18 19.10 -8.75
CA PHE A 479 -13.90 18.67 -8.19
C PHE A 479 -13.06 19.88 -7.74
N LEU A 480 -12.93 20.92 -8.57
CA LEU A 480 -12.22 22.14 -8.18
C LEU A 480 -12.82 22.77 -6.92
N GLU A 481 -14.15 22.86 -6.83
CA GLU A 481 -14.84 23.38 -5.65
C GLU A 481 -14.56 22.56 -4.38
N ARG A 482 -14.58 21.22 -4.46
CA ARG A 482 -14.33 20.35 -3.30
C ARG A 482 -12.89 20.49 -2.80
N VAL A 483 -11.93 20.59 -3.72
CA VAL A 483 -10.52 20.82 -3.34
C VAL A 483 -10.36 22.22 -2.78
N ALA A 484 -10.96 23.24 -3.41
CA ALA A 484 -10.92 24.62 -2.93
C ALA A 484 -11.45 24.74 -1.50
N GLU A 485 -12.62 24.15 -1.22
CA GLU A 485 -13.21 24.08 0.13
C GLU A 485 -12.29 23.33 1.11
N GLY A 486 -11.83 22.13 0.72
CA GLY A 486 -11.05 21.26 1.61
C GLY A 486 -9.65 21.76 1.93
N ARG A 487 -9.05 22.57 1.04
CA ARG A 487 -7.66 23.06 1.16
C ARG A 487 -7.58 24.56 1.48
N GLY A 488 -8.71 25.25 1.57
CA GLY A 488 -8.75 26.70 1.80
C GLY A 488 -8.15 27.51 0.65
N MET A 489 -8.35 27.05 -0.59
CA MET A 489 -7.83 27.68 -1.82
C MET A 489 -8.97 28.26 -2.66
N THR A 490 -8.67 29.15 -3.60
CA THR A 490 -9.64 29.53 -4.65
C THR A 490 -9.68 28.45 -5.73
N THR A 491 -10.80 28.34 -6.45
CA THR A 491 -10.91 27.40 -7.59
C THR A 491 -9.84 27.64 -8.65
N ASP A 492 -9.48 28.91 -8.90
CA ASP A 492 -8.41 29.27 -9.85
C ASP A 492 -7.04 28.77 -9.37
N ALA A 493 -6.72 28.94 -8.08
CA ALA A 493 -5.47 28.43 -7.51
C ALA A 493 -5.42 26.90 -7.50
N VAL A 494 -6.57 26.23 -7.35
CA VAL A 494 -6.65 24.78 -7.53
C VAL A 494 -6.42 24.42 -8.99
N ASP A 495 -7.04 25.12 -9.94
CA ASP A 495 -6.89 24.84 -11.38
C ASP A 495 -5.42 24.91 -11.84
N ASP A 496 -4.64 25.87 -11.31
CA ASP A 496 -3.21 26.02 -11.59
C ASP A 496 -2.40 24.75 -11.28
N VAL A 497 -2.71 24.08 -10.17
CA VAL A 497 -2.04 22.84 -9.70
C VAL A 497 -2.80 21.56 -10.10
N ALA A 498 -3.98 21.69 -10.70
CA ALA A 498 -4.85 20.61 -11.13
C ALA A 498 -4.59 20.24 -12.60
N ARG A 499 -5.57 20.49 -13.48
CA ARG A 499 -5.55 20.11 -14.92
C ARG A 499 -5.17 18.65 -15.16
N GLY A 500 -5.55 17.75 -14.25
CA GLY A 500 -5.29 16.31 -14.33
C GLY A 500 -3.89 15.86 -13.94
N ARG A 501 -3.01 16.79 -13.51
CA ARG A 501 -1.59 16.52 -13.25
C ARG A 501 -1.40 15.66 -12.01
N ILE A 502 -0.56 14.64 -12.12
CA ILE A 502 -0.10 13.85 -10.97
C ILE A 502 1.05 14.56 -10.27
N TRP A 503 1.12 14.40 -8.95
CA TRP A 503 2.19 14.90 -8.11
C TRP A 503 2.71 13.80 -7.20
N THR A 504 4.00 13.80 -6.89
CA THR A 504 4.49 13.05 -5.73
C THR A 504 3.97 13.69 -4.43
N GLY A 505 3.95 12.97 -3.31
CA GLY A 505 3.57 13.53 -2.02
C GLY A 505 4.40 14.75 -1.61
N ALA A 506 5.71 14.76 -1.91
CA ALA A 506 6.58 15.92 -1.71
C ALA A 506 6.12 17.14 -2.52
N ASP A 507 5.99 16.99 -3.83
CA ASP A 507 5.50 18.05 -4.71
C ASP A 507 4.08 18.53 -4.35
N ALA A 508 3.24 17.63 -3.84
CA ALA A 508 1.88 17.93 -3.39
C ALA A 508 1.89 18.77 -2.10
N LEU A 509 2.84 18.55 -1.19
CA LEU A 509 3.00 19.35 0.03
C LEU A 509 3.38 20.79 -0.35
N GLU A 510 4.35 20.95 -1.25
CA GLU A 510 4.79 22.27 -1.75
C GLU A 510 3.64 23.09 -2.38
N ARG A 511 2.59 22.41 -2.85
CA ARG A 511 1.42 22.99 -3.53
C ARG A 511 0.19 23.10 -2.64
N GLY A 512 0.30 22.76 -1.35
CA GLY A 512 -0.83 22.80 -0.41
C GLY A 512 -1.88 21.69 -0.60
N LEU A 513 -1.59 20.69 -1.44
CA LEU A 513 -2.50 19.57 -1.71
C LEU A 513 -2.50 18.52 -0.59
N VAL A 514 -1.45 18.48 0.24
CA VAL A 514 -1.36 17.65 1.46
C VAL A 514 -0.79 18.49 2.61
N ASP A 515 -0.95 18.01 3.85
CA ASP A 515 -0.60 18.77 5.06
C ASP A 515 0.75 18.36 5.67
N GLU A 516 1.09 17.07 5.63
CA GLU A 516 2.32 16.55 6.24
C GLU A 516 2.87 15.36 5.44
N LEU A 517 4.20 15.24 5.39
CA LEU A 517 4.86 14.05 4.83
C LEU A 517 4.99 12.95 5.89
N GLY A 518 4.64 11.72 5.51
CA GLY A 518 4.82 10.54 6.36
C GLY A 518 3.88 9.40 5.97
N GLY A 519 3.99 8.30 6.72
CA GLY A 519 3.16 7.11 6.53
C GLY A 519 1.94 7.02 7.46
N LEU A 520 1.49 5.79 7.69
CA LEU A 520 0.37 5.49 8.58
C LEU A 520 0.66 5.87 10.04
N VAL A 521 1.90 5.75 10.49
CA VAL A 521 2.30 6.11 11.87
C VAL A 521 2.08 7.60 12.12
N THR A 522 2.51 8.44 11.19
CA THR A 522 2.29 9.89 11.23
C THR A 522 0.79 10.22 11.23
N ALA A 523 0.00 9.60 10.35
CA ALA A 523 -1.45 9.82 10.31
C ALA A 523 -2.14 9.41 11.63
N VAL A 524 -1.74 8.29 12.25
CA VAL A 524 -2.26 7.88 13.56
C VAL A 524 -1.85 8.87 14.66
N ARG A 525 -0.61 9.38 14.64
CA ARG A 525 -0.16 10.42 15.58
C ARG A 525 -1.00 11.69 15.45
N ARG A 526 -1.25 12.17 14.23
CA ARG A 526 -2.12 13.32 13.97
C ARG A 526 -3.56 13.08 14.44
N ALA A 527 -4.11 11.89 14.16
CA ALA A 527 -5.44 11.51 14.60
C ALA A 527 -5.58 11.54 16.14
N LYS A 528 -4.53 11.16 16.89
CA LYS A 528 -4.50 11.31 18.36
C LYS A 528 -4.54 12.77 18.78
N VAL A 529 -3.66 13.59 18.20
CA VAL A 529 -3.56 15.03 18.53
C VAL A 529 -4.89 15.75 18.29
N LEU A 530 -5.52 15.52 17.13
CA LEU A 530 -6.82 16.11 16.80
C LEU A 530 -7.95 15.60 17.70
N ALA A 531 -7.84 14.40 18.24
CA ALA A 531 -8.77 13.85 19.25
C ALA A 531 -8.52 14.37 20.67
N GLY A 532 -7.57 15.29 20.86
CA GLY A 532 -7.19 15.81 22.18
C GLY A 532 -6.43 14.79 23.04
N LEU A 533 -5.84 13.78 22.41
CA LEU A 533 -5.01 12.77 23.08
C LEU A 533 -3.54 13.16 22.97
N ASP A 534 -2.74 12.75 23.97
CA ASP A 534 -1.29 12.84 23.88
C ASP A 534 -0.76 12.03 22.67
N ALA A 535 0.20 12.57 21.93
CA ALA A 535 0.75 11.93 20.73
C ALA A 535 1.34 10.54 21.03
N ASP A 536 1.93 10.37 22.22
CA ASP A 536 2.60 9.16 22.68
C ASP A 536 1.66 8.21 23.44
N VAL A 537 0.38 8.58 23.64
CA VAL A 537 -0.56 7.69 24.34
C VAL A 537 -0.78 6.40 23.54
N ASP A 538 -0.81 5.28 24.26
CA ASP A 538 -1.12 3.98 23.67
C ASP A 538 -2.62 3.88 23.32
N VAL A 539 -2.90 3.61 22.05
CA VAL A 539 -4.26 3.52 21.49
C VAL A 539 -4.52 2.12 20.96
N ARG A 540 -5.77 1.68 21.03
CA ARG A 540 -6.21 0.48 20.31
C ARG A 540 -6.44 0.85 18.85
N ILE A 541 -5.64 0.28 17.95
CA ILE A 541 -5.86 0.42 16.51
C ILE A 541 -6.76 -0.72 16.01
N VAL A 542 -7.89 -0.37 15.40
CA VAL A 542 -8.81 -1.34 14.78
C VAL A 542 -8.88 -1.07 13.29
N SER A 543 -8.82 -2.10 12.45
CA SER A 543 -8.92 -1.95 11.00
C SER A 543 -10.32 -2.24 10.48
N TYR A 544 -10.77 -1.45 9.50
CA TYR A 544 -12.07 -1.56 8.87
C TYR A 544 -11.95 -1.49 7.33
N PRO A 545 -12.82 -2.16 6.54
CA PRO A 545 -13.78 -3.18 6.95
C PRO A 545 -13.11 -4.37 7.63
N GLY A 546 -13.72 -4.86 8.72
CA GLY A 546 -13.22 -6.00 9.47
C GLY A 546 -13.19 -7.26 8.60
N SER A 547 -12.16 -8.10 8.75
CA SER A 547 -12.08 -9.40 8.06
C SER A 547 -12.68 -10.54 8.89
N SER A 548 -13.69 -10.28 9.73
CA SER A 548 -14.24 -11.29 10.63
C SER A 548 -15.27 -12.16 9.89
N LEU A 549 -15.18 -13.48 10.07
CA LEU A 549 -16.16 -14.42 9.51
C LEU A 549 -17.59 -14.13 10.02
N LEU A 550 -17.73 -13.52 11.20
CA LEU A 550 -19.02 -13.17 11.80
C LEU A 550 -19.74 -12.05 11.05
N ASP A 551 -19.00 -11.04 10.58
CA ASP A 551 -19.55 -9.97 9.74
C ASP A 551 -20.01 -10.52 8.38
N MET A 552 -19.43 -11.66 7.97
CA MET A 552 -19.76 -12.41 6.76
C MET A 552 -20.98 -13.35 6.89
N VAL A 553 -21.62 -13.45 8.05
CA VAL A 553 -22.77 -14.37 8.24
C VAL A 553 -24.00 -13.63 8.80
N ARG A 554 -23.86 -12.37 9.22
CA ARG A 554 -24.99 -11.59 9.74
C ARG A 554 -26.07 -11.37 8.66
N PRO A 555 -27.32 -11.82 8.90
CA PRO A 555 -28.44 -11.53 8.01
C PRO A 555 -28.70 -10.03 7.91
N ARG A 556 -29.19 -9.59 6.74
CA ARG A 556 -29.57 -8.20 6.46
C ARG A 556 -30.65 -7.71 7.44
N ALA A 557 -30.49 -6.51 8.00
CA ALA A 557 -31.55 -5.84 8.75
C ALA A 557 -32.35 -4.85 7.88
N SER A 558 -31.76 -4.31 6.80
CA SER A 558 -32.41 -3.39 5.87
C SER A 558 -31.60 -3.23 4.56
N SER A 559 -32.03 -2.32 3.68
CA SER A 559 -31.30 -1.84 2.51
C SER A 559 -30.03 -1.05 2.84
N GLN A 560 -29.66 -0.90 4.11
CA GLN A 560 -28.35 -0.40 4.53
C GLN A 560 -27.26 -1.47 4.31
N PRO A 561 -26.06 -1.12 3.79
CA PRO A 561 -25.05 -2.11 3.49
C PRO A 561 -24.29 -2.58 4.74
N GLY A 562 -24.69 -3.71 5.34
CA GLY A 562 -23.80 -4.50 6.20
C GLY A 562 -22.78 -5.30 5.39
N ALA A 563 -21.62 -5.60 5.98
CA ALA A 563 -20.55 -6.41 5.40
C ALA A 563 -21.07 -7.71 4.74
N ALA A 564 -20.45 -8.11 3.63
CA ALA A 564 -20.97 -9.12 2.70
C ALA A 564 -21.25 -10.48 3.37
N SER A 565 -22.47 -11.01 3.26
CA SER A 565 -22.79 -12.35 3.77
C SER A 565 -22.48 -13.47 2.76
N LEU A 566 -21.97 -14.60 3.26
CA LEU A 566 -21.61 -15.85 2.55
C LEU A 566 -22.66 -16.44 1.59
N PRO A 567 -23.99 -16.33 1.79
CA PRO A 567 -24.96 -17.03 0.94
C PRO A 567 -25.04 -16.51 -0.50
N ASP A 568 -24.86 -15.19 -0.71
CA ASP A 568 -24.97 -14.59 -2.05
C ASP A 568 -23.76 -14.92 -2.94
N ALA A 569 -22.60 -15.19 -2.33
CA ALA A 569 -21.38 -15.57 -3.05
C ALA A 569 -21.42 -17.03 -3.57
N VAL A 570 -22.10 -17.93 -2.87
CA VAL A 570 -22.22 -19.34 -3.28
C VAL A 570 -23.26 -19.52 -4.39
N ALA A 571 -24.38 -18.80 -4.35
CA ALA A 571 -25.38 -18.82 -5.41
C ALA A 571 -24.86 -18.23 -6.74
N THR A 572 -23.99 -17.22 -6.67
CA THR A 572 -23.35 -16.62 -7.85
C THR A 572 -22.21 -17.47 -8.42
N LEU A 573 -21.62 -18.39 -7.62
CA LEU A 573 -20.59 -19.32 -8.06
C LEU A 573 -21.13 -20.49 -8.89
N LEU A 574 -22.38 -20.89 -8.69
CA LEU A 574 -22.99 -22.03 -9.41
C LEU A 574 -23.75 -21.63 -10.69
N GLY A 575 -24.03 -20.34 -10.90
CA GLY A 575 -24.90 -19.86 -11.98
C GLY A 575 -24.19 -19.19 -13.18
N ARG A 576 -22.86 -19.06 -13.20
CA ARG A 576 -22.17 -18.30 -14.26
C ARG A 576 -21.84 -19.16 -15.48
N SER A 577 -22.73 -19.11 -16.46
CA SER A 577 -22.44 -19.53 -17.84
C SER A 577 -21.37 -18.64 -18.49
N VAL A 578 -20.68 -19.16 -19.51
CA VAL A 578 -19.66 -18.44 -20.30
C VAL A 578 -20.16 -17.08 -20.83
N ALA A 579 -21.47 -16.96 -21.08
CA ALA A 579 -22.11 -15.70 -21.49
C ALA A 579 -22.01 -14.59 -20.43
N GLY A 580 -22.15 -14.92 -19.13
CA GLY A 580 -22.02 -13.93 -18.05
C GLY A 580 -20.58 -13.44 -17.83
N ILE A 581 -19.58 -14.22 -18.27
CA ILE A 581 -18.18 -13.80 -18.28
C ILE A 581 -17.96 -12.75 -19.39
N LEU A 582 -18.56 -12.95 -20.56
CA LEU A 582 -18.51 -11.99 -21.67
C LEU A 582 -19.23 -10.67 -21.36
N GLU A 583 -20.41 -10.71 -20.72
CA GLU A 583 -21.10 -9.49 -20.27
C GLU A 583 -20.34 -8.74 -19.17
N GLN A 584 -19.69 -9.45 -18.23
CA GLN A 584 -18.81 -8.81 -17.25
C GLN A 584 -17.54 -8.23 -17.91
N VAL A 585 -17.05 -8.84 -18.98
CA VAL A 585 -15.96 -8.28 -19.78
C VAL A 585 -16.45 -7.03 -20.54
N GLU A 586 -17.64 -7.02 -21.14
CA GLU A 586 -18.22 -5.83 -21.76
C GLU A 586 -18.51 -4.71 -20.73
N GLN A 587 -19.04 -5.01 -19.54
CA GLN A 587 -19.22 -4.03 -18.45
C GLN A 587 -17.90 -3.52 -17.89
N ALA A 588 -16.89 -4.39 -17.79
CA ALA A 588 -15.57 -3.98 -17.34
C ALA A 588 -14.72 -3.33 -18.46
N LEU A 589 -15.18 -3.33 -19.71
CA LEU A 589 -14.58 -2.60 -20.83
C LEU A 589 -15.31 -1.26 -21.09
N SER A 590 -16.59 -1.14 -20.74
CA SER A 590 -17.34 0.12 -20.78
C SER A 590 -17.15 0.98 -19.52
N GLY A 591 -16.84 0.37 -18.37
CA GLY A 591 -16.40 1.07 -17.16
C GLY A 591 -14.88 1.21 -17.12
N VAL A 592 -14.36 2.30 -17.69
CA VAL A 592 -12.96 2.80 -17.61
C VAL A 592 -12.02 1.97 -16.71
N ARG A 593 -11.41 0.93 -17.29
CA ARG A 593 -10.22 0.28 -16.74
C ARG A 593 -9.01 1.15 -17.03
N VAL A 594 -8.72 2.12 -16.17
CA VAL A 594 -7.37 2.72 -16.14
C VAL A 594 -6.50 1.84 -15.28
N LEU A 595 -6.09 0.73 -15.90
CA LEU A 595 -4.89 0.02 -15.52
C LEU A 595 -3.72 0.83 -16.06
N TRP A 596 -2.95 1.46 -15.18
CA TRP A 596 -1.58 1.80 -15.52
C TRP A 596 -0.81 0.48 -15.59
N LEU A 597 -0.84 -0.14 -16.78
CA LEU A 597 0.01 -1.28 -17.16
C LEU A 597 1.31 -0.72 -17.75
N GLY A 598 2.06 0.03 -16.96
CA GLY A 598 3.49 0.14 -17.21
C GLY A 598 4.19 -0.93 -16.39
N GLU A 599 4.98 -1.77 -17.02
CA GLU A 599 6.02 -2.48 -16.28
C GLU A 599 7.09 -1.45 -15.95
N TYR A 600 7.16 -1.02 -14.68
CA TYR A 600 8.35 -0.35 -14.20
C TYR A 600 9.49 -1.37 -14.15
N ARG A 601 10.59 -1.11 -14.85
CA ARG A 601 11.89 -1.67 -14.50
C ARG A 601 12.56 -0.65 -13.57
N PHE A 602 12.68 -0.99 -12.28
CA PHE A 602 13.41 -0.22 -11.25
C PHE A 602 14.73 -0.89 -10.91
#